data_AF-A0A1H4BQI2-F1
#
_entry.id   AF-A0A1H4BQI2-F1
#
_cell.length_a   1.000
_cell.length_b   1.000
_cell.length_c   1.000
_cell.angle_alpha   90.00
_cell.angle_beta   90.00
_cell.angle_gamma   90.00
#
_symmetry.space_group_name_H-M   'P 1'
#
loop_
_entity.id
_entity.type
_entity.pdbx_description
1 polymer ?
#
loop_
_entity_poly.entity_id
_entity_poly.type
_entity_poly.pdbx_seq_one_letter_code
_entity_poly.pdbx_strand_id
1 'polypeptide(L)'
;MNYRDKAIHCVKDTILPMQREQFEECGRCLDEQYKRYGNTEWLSAKTIEEGHIYEIGYPACVCPEVASGKVKDASHCECSRQSVLYIIGNLLPDKNISVEIIETVLGGAEKCRFKVTVE
;
A
#
# COMPACT_ATOMS: atom_id res chain seq x y z
N MET A 1 -5.19 -19.74 -1.69
CA MET A 1 -4.74 -18.66 -2.61
C MET A 1 -3.51 -18.02 -2.00
N ASN A 2 -2.41 -17.88 -2.73
CA ASN A 2 -1.23 -17.19 -2.21
C ASN A 2 -1.34 -15.69 -2.51
N TYR A 3 -1.86 -14.92 -1.54
CA TYR A 3 -2.02 -13.46 -1.70
C TYR A 3 -0.69 -12.72 -1.77
N ARG A 4 0.38 -13.27 -1.16
CA ARG A 4 1.72 -12.68 -1.24
C ARG A 4 2.26 -12.72 -2.67
N ASP A 5 2.18 -13.86 -3.34
CA ASP A 5 2.65 -13.96 -4.73
C ASP A 5 1.84 -13.07 -5.65
N LYS A 6 0.50 -13.06 -5.47
CA LYS A 6 -0.40 -12.18 -6.23
C LYS A 6 -0.02 -10.70 -6.06
N ALA A 7 0.21 -10.27 -4.82
CA ALA A 7 0.60 -8.91 -4.50
C ALA A 7 1.92 -8.53 -5.18
N ILE A 8 2.95 -9.37 -5.04
CA ILE A 8 4.26 -9.17 -5.66
C ILE A 8 4.13 -9.02 -7.18
N HIS A 9 3.45 -9.96 -7.85
CA HIS A 9 3.22 -9.87 -9.29
C HIS A 9 2.45 -8.61 -9.71
N CYS A 10 1.56 -8.11 -8.87
CA CYS A 10 0.79 -6.91 -9.16
C CYS A 10 1.63 -5.63 -9.14
N VAL A 11 2.65 -5.53 -8.28
CA VAL A 11 3.33 -4.27 -8.00
C VAL A 11 4.80 -4.23 -8.39
N LYS A 12 5.47 -5.39 -8.49
CA LYS A 12 6.94 -5.47 -8.61
C LYS A 12 7.50 -4.76 -9.85
N ASP A 13 6.76 -4.75 -10.96
CA ASP A 13 7.21 -4.21 -12.25
C ASP A 13 6.56 -2.84 -12.58
N THR A 14 5.70 -2.32 -11.70
CA THR A 14 4.91 -1.10 -11.94
C THR A 14 5.03 -0.10 -10.79
N ILE A 15 4.36 -0.38 -9.67
CA ILE A 15 4.27 0.54 -8.53
C ILE A 15 5.59 0.57 -7.75
N LEU A 16 6.27 -0.56 -7.61
CA LEU A 16 7.53 -0.61 -6.86
C LEU A 16 8.65 0.22 -7.51
N PRO A 17 8.94 0.14 -8.83
CA PRO A 17 9.90 1.02 -9.47
C PRO A 17 9.58 2.50 -9.30
N MET A 18 8.31 2.90 -9.50
CA MET A 18 7.85 4.27 -9.30
C MET A 18 8.07 4.74 -7.85
N GLN A 19 7.72 3.91 -6.87
CA GLN A 19 7.93 4.22 -5.45
C GLN A 19 9.42 4.33 -5.09
N ARG A 20 10.29 3.49 -5.68
CA ARG A 20 11.74 3.60 -5.49
C ARG A 20 12.29 4.92 -6.02
N GLU A 21 11.90 5.32 -7.23
CA GLU A 21 12.32 6.58 -7.82
C GLU A 21 11.90 7.77 -6.95
N GLN A 22 10.63 7.81 -6.54
CA GLN A 22 10.12 8.84 -5.64
C GLN A 22 10.84 8.86 -4.28
N PHE A 23 11.13 7.67 -3.72
CA PHE A 23 11.85 7.55 -2.46
C PHE A 23 13.28 8.09 -2.56
N GLU A 24 14.00 7.76 -3.63
CA GLU A 24 15.34 8.29 -3.91
C GLU A 24 15.34 9.81 -4.10
N GLU A 25 14.38 10.36 -4.87
CA GLU A 25 14.21 11.81 -5.04
C GLU A 25 13.92 12.55 -3.73
N CYS A 26 13.25 11.88 -2.79
CA CYS A 26 12.92 12.40 -1.47
C CYS A 26 13.99 12.06 -0.41
N GLY A 27 15.22 11.78 -0.83
CA GLY A 27 16.35 11.56 0.08
C GLY A 27 16.21 10.32 0.94
N ARG A 28 15.49 9.30 0.44
CA ARG A 28 15.18 8.05 1.15
C ARG A 28 14.42 8.26 2.45
N CYS A 29 13.49 9.20 2.45
CA CYS A 29 12.62 9.51 3.57
C CYS A 29 11.15 9.32 3.17
N LEU A 30 10.44 8.42 3.86
CA LEU A 30 9.01 8.18 3.59
C LEU A 30 8.16 9.40 3.92
N ASP A 31 8.52 10.17 4.95
CA ASP A 31 7.78 11.39 5.31
C ASP A 31 7.82 12.42 4.17
N GLU A 32 9.02 12.67 3.62
CA GLU A 32 9.18 13.58 2.48
C GLU A 32 8.55 13.02 1.20
N GLN A 33 8.63 11.70 0.99
CA GLN A 33 7.98 11.05 -0.14
C GLN A 33 6.46 11.21 -0.08
N TYR A 34 5.82 10.93 1.07
CA TYR A 34 4.37 11.02 1.21
C TYR A 34 3.87 12.45 1.26
N LYS A 35 4.65 13.38 1.81
CA LYS A 35 4.36 14.81 1.71
C LYS A 35 4.31 15.29 0.26
N ARG A 36 5.21 14.78 -0.60
CA ARG A 36 5.31 15.18 -2.01
C ARG A 36 4.36 14.42 -2.95
N TYR A 37 4.26 13.10 -2.77
CA TYR A 37 3.59 12.20 -3.72
C TYR A 37 2.41 11.42 -3.11
N GLY A 38 2.20 11.52 -1.79
CA GLY A 38 1.27 10.68 -1.06
C GLY A 38 -0.21 11.03 -1.21
N ASN A 39 -0.56 12.19 -1.76
CA ASN A 39 -1.95 12.65 -1.83
C ASN A 39 -2.35 12.94 -3.28
N THR A 40 -2.88 11.91 -3.94
CA THR A 40 -3.40 11.95 -5.30
C THR A 40 -4.84 11.45 -5.32
N GLU A 41 -5.50 11.49 -6.47
CA GLU A 41 -6.85 10.92 -6.62
C GLU A 41 -6.88 9.39 -6.39
N TRP A 42 -5.73 8.70 -6.51
CA TRP A 42 -5.64 7.23 -6.42
C TRP A 42 -4.93 6.72 -5.15
N LEU A 43 -4.27 7.60 -4.40
CA LEU A 43 -3.48 7.28 -3.22
C LEU A 43 -3.67 8.37 -2.17
N SER A 44 -3.95 7.96 -0.94
CA SER A 44 -3.80 8.79 0.26
C SER A 44 -2.74 8.17 1.16
N ALA A 45 -1.66 8.89 1.45
CA ALA A 45 -0.63 8.49 2.39
C ALA A 45 -0.45 9.62 3.41
N LYS A 46 -0.78 9.32 4.66
CA LYS A 46 -0.73 10.25 5.78
C LYS A 46 0.32 9.79 6.77
N THR A 47 1.25 10.67 7.10
CA THR A 47 2.15 10.49 8.25
C THR A 47 1.35 10.71 9.53
N ILE A 48 1.30 9.69 10.39
CA ILE A 48 0.70 9.76 11.73
C ILE A 48 1.79 10.06 12.76
N GLU A 49 2.94 9.40 12.62
CA GLU A 49 4.14 9.63 13.41
C GLU A 49 5.36 9.55 12.47
N GLU A 50 6.14 10.62 12.40
CA GLU A 50 7.29 10.72 11.48
C GLU A 50 8.28 9.58 11.71
N GLY A 51 8.72 8.97 10.62
CA GLY A 51 9.61 7.81 10.62
C GLY A 51 9.02 6.50 11.17
N HIS A 52 7.80 6.47 11.70
CA HIS A 52 7.28 5.32 12.45
C HIS A 52 5.91 4.81 11.99
N ILE A 53 4.88 5.68 11.90
CA ILE A 53 3.50 5.26 11.64
C ILE A 53 2.89 6.04 10.49
N TYR A 54 2.34 5.29 9.53
CA TYR A 54 1.69 5.83 8.34
C TYR A 54 0.30 5.20 8.14
N GLU A 55 -0.63 5.98 7.59
CA GLU A 55 -1.89 5.47 7.05
C GLU A 55 -1.83 5.56 5.53
N ILE A 56 -2.00 4.44 4.84
CA ILE A 56 -2.07 4.35 3.38
C ILE A 56 -3.48 3.94 2.97
N GLY A 57 -4.03 4.57 1.94
CA GLY A 57 -5.38 4.31 1.48
C GLY A 57 -5.56 4.48 -0.03
N TYR A 58 -6.61 3.82 -0.53
CA TYR A 58 -6.99 3.79 -1.94
C TYR A 58 -8.51 3.91 -2.04
N PRO A 59 -9.06 4.71 -2.98
CA PRO A 59 -10.51 4.86 -3.12
C PRO A 59 -11.20 3.62 -3.68
N ALA A 60 -10.49 2.76 -4.41
CA ALA A 60 -11.05 1.57 -5.03
C ALA A 60 -9.98 0.50 -5.27
N CYS A 61 -10.42 -0.76 -5.43
CA CYS A 61 -9.57 -1.84 -5.90
C CYS A 61 -9.63 -1.94 -7.43
N VAL A 62 -8.48 -1.83 -8.09
CA VAL A 62 -8.37 -1.92 -9.56
C VAL A 62 -8.05 -3.35 -10.05
N CYS A 63 -8.05 -4.33 -9.16
CA CYS A 63 -7.85 -5.74 -9.52
C CYS A 63 -8.92 -6.17 -10.54
N PRO A 64 -8.55 -6.75 -11.70
CA PRO A 64 -9.52 -7.15 -12.73
C PRO A 64 -10.63 -8.10 -12.24
N GLU A 65 -10.31 -8.96 -11.27
CA GLU A 65 -11.29 -9.90 -10.69
C GLU A 65 -12.32 -9.19 -9.80
N VAL A 66 -11.91 -8.12 -9.11
CA VAL A 66 -12.80 -7.28 -8.32
C VAL A 66 -13.62 -6.37 -9.24
N ALA A 67 -12.97 -5.72 -10.21
CA ALA A 67 -13.62 -4.86 -11.18
C ALA A 67 -14.67 -5.59 -12.03
N SER A 68 -14.42 -6.87 -12.37
CA SER A 68 -15.40 -7.73 -13.07
C SER A 68 -16.48 -8.32 -12.16
N GLY A 69 -16.43 -8.09 -10.85
CA GLY A 69 -17.37 -8.63 -9.87
C GLY A 69 -17.25 -10.13 -9.61
N LYS A 70 -16.20 -10.78 -10.13
CA LYS A 70 -15.90 -12.20 -9.89
C LYS A 70 -15.48 -12.45 -8.44
N VAL A 71 -14.82 -11.47 -7.83
CA VAL A 71 -14.44 -11.48 -6.41
C VAL A 71 -15.12 -10.33 -5.70
N LYS A 72 -15.82 -10.64 -4.61
CA LYS A 72 -16.50 -9.66 -3.74
C LYS A 72 -16.17 -9.82 -2.27
N ASP A 73 -15.44 -10.87 -1.91
CA ASP A 73 -15.13 -11.21 -0.52
C ASP A 73 -13.99 -10.33 0.03
N ALA A 74 -14.19 -9.79 1.23
CA ALA A 74 -13.23 -8.90 1.88
C ALA A 74 -11.86 -9.56 2.16
N SER A 75 -11.79 -10.88 2.28
CA SER A 75 -10.52 -11.60 2.44
C SER A 75 -9.58 -11.40 1.26
N HIS A 76 -10.10 -11.02 0.08
CA HIS A 76 -9.26 -10.68 -1.07
C HIS A 76 -8.37 -9.46 -0.83
N CYS A 77 -8.77 -8.54 0.06
CA CYS A 77 -8.01 -7.34 0.36
C CYS A 77 -6.68 -7.60 1.06
N GLU A 78 -6.43 -8.83 1.53
CA GLU A 78 -5.11 -9.29 1.94
C GLU A 78 -4.07 -9.10 0.83
N CYS A 79 -4.46 -9.15 -0.46
CA CYS A 79 -3.53 -8.84 -1.55
C CYS A 79 -3.01 -7.40 -1.48
N SER A 80 -3.85 -6.42 -1.12
CA SER A 80 -3.44 -5.02 -0.99
C SER A 80 -2.55 -4.82 0.24
N ARG A 81 -2.87 -5.48 1.36
CA ARG A 81 -2.04 -5.47 2.57
C ARG A 81 -0.63 -5.99 2.28
N GLN A 82 -0.53 -7.11 1.56
CA GLN A 82 0.74 -7.71 1.13
C GLN A 82 1.48 -6.82 0.12
N SER A 83 0.77 -6.12 -0.77
CA SER A 83 1.38 -5.18 -1.72
C SER A 83 2.06 -4.02 -0.98
N VAL A 84 1.37 -3.41 -0.01
CA VAL A 84 1.95 -2.34 0.83
C VAL A 84 3.17 -2.86 1.58
N LEU A 85 3.04 -4.01 2.25
CA LEU A 85 4.14 -4.64 2.98
C LEU A 85 5.36 -4.88 2.09
N TYR A 86 5.14 -5.42 0.90
CA TYR A 86 6.21 -5.70 -0.06
C TYR A 86 6.88 -4.42 -0.56
N ILE A 87 6.11 -3.38 -0.90
CA ILE A 87 6.68 -2.11 -1.38
C ILE A 87 7.53 -1.47 -0.29
N ILE A 88 6.98 -1.26 0.90
CA ILE A 88 7.68 -0.56 1.98
C ILE A 88 8.89 -1.35 2.47
N GLY A 89 8.77 -2.68 2.62
CA GLY A 89 9.90 -3.54 2.96
C GLY A 89 11.02 -3.54 1.91
N ASN A 90 10.71 -3.18 0.65
CA ASN A 90 11.73 -3.00 -0.38
C ASN A 90 12.37 -1.62 -0.38
N LEU A 91 11.68 -0.59 0.11
CA LEU A 91 12.24 0.76 0.29
C LEU A 91 13.12 0.82 1.55
N LEU A 92 12.73 0.08 2.59
CA LEU A 92 13.38 0.04 3.90
C LEU A 92 13.79 -1.40 4.25
N PRO A 93 14.79 -2.01 3.57
CA PRO A 93 15.15 -3.42 3.74
C PRO A 93 15.71 -3.75 5.12
N ASP A 94 16.24 -2.76 5.83
CA ASP A 94 16.85 -2.91 7.16
C ASP A 94 15.84 -2.67 8.30
N LYS A 95 14.56 -2.49 7.97
CA LYS A 95 13.48 -2.20 8.91
C LYS A 95 12.47 -3.33 9.00
N ASN A 96 11.90 -3.51 10.18
CA ASN A 96 10.75 -4.39 10.37
C ASN A 96 9.49 -3.62 10.00
N ILE A 97 8.75 -4.12 9.01
CA ILE A 97 7.53 -3.51 8.53
C ILE A 97 6.34 -4.38 8.91
N SER A 98 5.33 -3.77 9.54
CA SER A 98 4.03 -4.39 9.72
C SER A 98 2.95 -3.57 9.02
N VAL A 99 1.92 -4.26 8.54
CA VAL A 99 0.78 -3.65 7.85
C VAL A 99 -0.50 -4.27 8.36
N GLU A 100 -1.38 -3.44 8.90
CA GLU A 100 -2.70 -3.81 9.42
C GLU A 100 -3.79 -3.25 8.51
N ILE A 101 -4.85 -4.02 8.27
CA ILE A 101 -6.02 -3.55 7.54
C ILE A 101 -6.94 -2.82 8.52
N ILE A 102 -7.25 -1.55 8.26
CA ILE A 102 -8.23 -0.79 9.05
C ILE A 102 -9.63 -1.00 8.48
N GLU A 103 -9.79 -0.74 7.18
CA GLU A 103 -11.06 -0.90 6.47
C GLU A 103 -10.82 -1.10 4.97
N THR A 104 -11.78 -1.66 4.25
CA THR A 104 -11.64 -1.94 2.81
C THR A 104 -12.96 -1.78 2.08
N VAL A 105 -12.88 -1.44 0.79
CA VAL A 105 -14.07 -1.30 -0.07
C VAL A 105 -14.86 -2.60 -0.22
N LEU A 106 -14.18 -3.75 -0.27
CA LEU A 106 -14.85 -5.06 -0.28
C LEU A 106 -15.47 -5.41 1.09
N GLY A 107 -14.97 -4.81 2.16
CA GLY A 107 -15.61 -4.84 3.48
C GLY A 107 -16.77 -3.85 3.64
N GLY A 108 -17.13 -3.11 2.59
CA GLY A 108 -18.24 -2.14 2.61
C GLY A 108 -17.85 -0.72 3.03
N ALA A 109 -16.57 -0.42 3.22
CA ALA A 109 -16.11 0.94 3.48
C ALA A 109 -16.09 1.79 2.19
N GLU A 110 -16.06 3.11 2.34
CA GLU A 110 -15.96 4.05 1.20
C GLU A 110 -14.61 3.93 0.49
N LYS A 111 -13.55 3.61 1.23
CA LYS A 111 -12.18 3.48 0.74
C LYS A 111 -11.44 2.40 1.54
N CYS A 112 -10.28 1.98 1.02
CA CYS A 112 -9.36 1.15 1.78
C CYS A 112 -8.46 2.03 2.65
N ARG A 113 -8.16 1.56 3.87
CA ARG A 113 -7.13 2.14 4.74
C ARG A 113 -6.31 1.03 5.40
N PHE A 114 -5.01 1.26 5.45
CA PHE A 114 -4.01 0.38 6.03
C PHE A 114 -3.11 1.18 6.95
N LYS A 115 -2.86 0.66 8.15
CA LYS A 115 -1.84 1.19 9.03
C LYS A 115 -0.52 0.50 8.72
N VAL A 116 0.54 1.27 8.51
CA VAL A 116 1.90 0.78 8.33
C VAL A 116 2.72 1.23 9.54
N THR A 117 3.44 0.29 10.15
CA THR A 117 4.38 0.56 11.23
C THR A 117 5.78 0.13 10.80
N VAL A 118 6.76 1.00 11.05
CA VAL A 118 8.18 0.84 10.70
C VAL A 118 9.02 0.83 11.98
N GLU A 119 9.80 -0.23 12.19
CA GLU A 119 10.69 -0.40 13.36
C GLU A 119 12.15 -0.64 12.94
#